data_AF-A0A956CJZ0-F1
#
_entry.id   AF-A0A956CJZ0-F1
#
_cell.length_a   1.000
_cell.length_b   1.000
_cell.length_c   1.000
_cell.angle_alpha   90.00
_cell.angle_beta   90.00
_cell.angle_gamma   90.00
#
_symmetry.space_group_name_H-M   'P 1'
#
loop_
_entity.id
_entity.type
_entity.pdbx_description
1 polymer ?
#
loop_
_entity_poly.entity_id
_entity_poly.type
_entity_poly.pdbx_seq_one_letter_code
_entity_poly.pdbx_strand_id
1 'polypeptide(L)'
;MRVSSLEEMKGAGGTQASKRPPQRTLFVGGLVLAAVAFAGAYALWFRNAPEAVNGEPEKRPLRSGEVLGFLAKEGVSDATLPTFFDASGATSDFASDHAKGDSSASKTKSLVAAIRARASKQAFVPWSPSTPREPAVRAPSAVFPLLAKDGGRAHLFPLEVALAAVVALRAEDVPAMLAEVIRFEAETAPPDPSGKFGYYGVAVPTKPGGDEYDIFDPYAGREPKSVAESRVLTDIQALGAVLNHRAVHAYAVEGKTSEALALSEKAVALDPLSPNARGVHASVLSFSGGGPEALREFEAASSIRLDPPRQLFLAQIALARQDLDGANKHIAEALRDHPDFGEAHALLAQIRLAGRDSSGAKSEIEAAEAADSDLPSLPLLWADYHMLQGDMELAAKFADKALATARHNWQVRLKAAWVLRAAGRYDEMRVEAKRVLDAVPAAQRDVMKQTIEQLLGPTALEDSGPSEVAAPSGAESPEGVAALPEANGEEFKLGQGSSLLGGDTGGGLRLQGGGSGSGATGGLGDDFQLKLEP
;
A
#
# COMPACT_ATOMS: atom_id res chain seq x y z
N MET A 1 -36.25 -98.97 -12.39
CA MET A 1 -37.10 -98.37 -13.44
C MET A 1 -36.15 -97.73 -14.46
N ARG A 2 -35.68 -98.47 -15.48
CA ARG A 2 -36.16 -98.52 -16.89
C ARG A 2 -36.24 -97.13 -17.54
N VAL A 3 -35.19 -96.65 -18.21
CA VAL A 3 -34.78 -96.73 -19.65
C VAL A 3 -35.75 -96.06 -20.66
N SER A 4 -35.14 -95.30 -21.59
CA SER A 4 -35.56 -94.99 -22.98
C SER A 4 -36.42 -93.73 -23.15
N SER A 5 -36.30 -92.87 -24.19
CA SER A 5 -35.63 -92.97 -25.50
C SER A 5 -35.68 -91.61 -26.25
N LEU A 6 -34.81 -91.51 -27.28
CA LEU A 6 -34.81 -90.67 -28.50
C LEU A 6 -36.23 -90.36 -29.08
N GLU A 7 -36.53 -89.39 -29.94
CA GLU A 7 -35.79 -88.53 -30.88
C GLU A 7 -36.76 -87.44 -31.47
N GLU A 8 -36.22 -86.62 -32.37
CA GLU A 8 -36.85 -85.97 -33.55
C GLU A 8 -37.04 -84.43 -33.60
N MET A 9 -36.50 -83.90 -34.70
CA MET A 9 -36.61 -82.54 -35.21
C MET A 9 -37.96 -82.27 -35.89
N LYS A 10 -38.43 -81.00 -35.83
CA LYS A 10 -39.02 -80.27 -36.99
C LYS A 10 -39.33 -78.80 -36.66
N GLY A 11 -38.90 -77.90 -37.54
CA GLY A 11 -39.82 -76.96 -38.20
C GLY A 11 -40.01 -75.54 -37.64
N ALA A 12 -39.72 -74.58 -38.52
CA ALA A 12 -40.46 -73.34 -38.79
C ALA A 12 -40.31 -72.11 -37.85
N GLY A 13 -39.48 -71.17 -38.31
CA GLY A 13 -39.82 -69.77 -38.65
C GLY A 13 -40.78 -68.97 -37.77
N GLY A 14 -40.27 -67.89 -37.18
CA GLY A 14 -41.10 -66.81 -36.62
C GLY A 14 -40.31 -65.80 -35.78
N THR A 15 -39.72 -64.80 -36.46
CA THR A 15 -39.31 -63.46 -35.99
C THR A 15 -39.45 -63.10 -34.50
N GLN A 16 -38.32 -62.78 -33.86
CA GLN A 16 -38.23 -61.59 -33.00
C GLN A 16 -36.79 -61.05 -32.94
N ALA A 17 -36.66 -59.77 -33.26
CA ALA A 17 -35.40 -59.05 -33.36
C ALA A 17 -34.76 -58.83 -31.99
N SER A 18 -33.50 -59.24 -31.83
CA SER A 18 -32.62 -58.74 -30.77
C SER A 18 -31.48 -57.93 -31.39
N LYS A 19 -31.60 -56.60 -31.25
CA LYS A 19 -30.55 -55.64 -31.58
C LYS A 19 -29.35 -55.86 -30.63
N ARG A 20 -28.20 -56.24 -31.18
CA ARG A 20 -26.90 -56.08 -30.50
C ARG A 20 -26.49 -54.59 -30.54
N PRO A 21 -26.01 -53.97 -29.45
CA PRO A 21 -25.43 -52.63 -29.52
C PRO A 21 -23.97 -52.69 -29.97
N PRO A 22 -23.46 -51.69 -30.72
CA PRO A 22 -22.05 -51.59 -31.03
C PRO A 22 -21.33 -50.80 -29.92
N GLN A 23 -20.81 -51.50 -28.91
CA GLN A 23 -19.92 -50.90 -27.89
C GLN A 23 -18.45 -51.04 -28.32
N ARG A 24 -17.98 -50.28 -29.32
CA ARG A 24 -16.53 -50.15 -29.57
C ARG A 24 -16.05 -48.76 -30.01
N THR A 25 -16.94 -47.82 -30.35
CA THR A 25 -16.55 -46.46 -30.79
C THR A 25 -16.55 -45.41 -29.68
N LEU A 26 -17.24 -45.63 -28.55
CA LEU A 26 -17.27 -44.69 -27.42
C LEU A 26 -16.01 -44.75 -26.52
N PHE A 27 -15.32 -45.89 -26.47
CA PHE A 27 -14.08 -46.03 -25.67
C PHE A 27 -12.87 -45.33 -26.27
N VAL A 28 -12.78 -45.27 -27.61
CA VAL A 28 -11.65 -44.62 -28.29
C VAL A 28 -11.77 -43.10 -28.23
N GLY A 29 -12.99 -42.55 -28.35
CA GLY A 29 -13.24 -41.11 -28.18
C GLY A 29 -12.97 -40.63 -26.75
N GLY A 30 -13.33 -41.42 -25.73
CA GLY A 30 -13.05 -41.13 -24.33
C GLY A 30 -11.55 -41.15 -23.99
N LEU A 31 -10.79 -42.09 -24.54
CA LEU A 31 -9.33 -42.16 -24.37
C LEU A 31 -8.59 -41.00 -25.04
N VAL A 32 -9.04 -40.55 -26.21
CA VAL A 32 -8.44 -39.37 -26.89
C VAL A 32 -8.78 -38.09 -26.13
N LEU A 33 -10.01 -37.90 -25.66
CA LEU A 33 -10.37 -36.75 -24.82
C LEU A 33 -9.63 -36.75 -23.47
N ALA A 34 -9.48 -37.91 -22.83
CA ALA A 34 -8.68 -38.05 -21.63
C ALA A 34 -7.20 -37.79 -21.88
N ALA A 35 -6.64 -38.27 -23.00
CA ALA A 35 -5.25 -38.02 -23.38
C ALA A 35 -5.01 -36.55 -23.74
N VAL A 36 -5.94 -35.86 -24.40
CA VAL A 36 -5.86 -34.42 -24.69
C VAL A 36 -6.04 -33.60 -23.41
N ALA A 37 -6.95 -33.99 -22.51
CA ALA A 37 -7.10 -33.36 -21.20
C ALA A 37 -5.88 -33.59 -20.31
N PHE A 38 -5.29 -34.79 -20.33
CA PHE A 38 -4.08 -35.13 -19.59
C PHE A 38 -2.85 -34.44 -20.20
N ALA A 39 -2.73 -34.37 -21.52
CA ALA A 39 -1.68 -33.61 -22.20
C ALA A 39 -1.83 -32.11 -21.98
N GLY A 40 -3.07 -31.58 -21.96
CA GLY A 40 -3.37 -30.20 -21.61
C GLY A 40 -3.04 -29.88 -20.16
N ALA A 41 -3.43 -30.75 -19.22
CA ALA A 41 -3.10 -30.64 -17.80
C ALA A 41 -1.59 -30.80 -17.56
N TYR A 42 -0.91 -31.69 -18.28
CA TYR A 42 0.53 -31.90 -18.21
C TYR A 42 1.31 -30.73 -18.82
N ALA A 43 0.82 -30.13 -19.91
CA ALA A 43 1.39 -28.92 -20.50
C ALA A 43 1.17 -27.68 -19.61
N LEU A 44 0.01 -27.54 -18.97
CA LEU A 44 -0.26 -26.54 -17.94
C LEU A 44 0.63 -26.74 -16.70
N TRP A 45 0.84 -27.98 -16.29
CA TRP A 45 1.72 -28.32 -15.18
C TRP A 45 3.20 -28.00 -15.49
N PHE A 46 3.70 -28.36 -16.66
CA PHE A 46 5.06 -28.02 -17.10
C PHE A 46 5.27 -26.51 -17.29
N ARG A 47 4.27 -25.79 -17.79
CA ARG A 47 4.31 -24.32 -17.92
C ARG A 47 4.39 -23.62 -16.56
N ASN A 48 3.89 -24.27 -15.51
CA ASN A 48 3.84 -23.73 -14.15
C ASN A 48 4.82 -24.44 -13.18
N ALA A 49 5.76 -25.24 -13.70
CA ALA A 49 6.76 -25.90 -12.87
C ALA A 49 7.94 -24.94 -12.65
N PRO A 50 8.40 -24.74 -11.39
CA PRO A 50 9.57 -23.93 -11.12
C PRO A 50 10.81 -24.57 -11.77
N GLU A 51 11.57 -23.77 -12.51
CA GLU A 51 12.88 -24.19 -13.02
C GLU A 51 13.93 -24.09 -11.91
N ALA A 52 14.92 -24.98 -11.94
CA ALA A 52 16.06 -24.89 -11.03
C ALA A 52 16.94 -23.70 -11.44
N VAL A 53 16.92 -22.64 -10.64
CA VAL A 53 17.70 -21.42 -10.86
C VAL A 53 18.93 -21.40 -9.96
N ASN A 54 20.04 -20.87 -10.48
CA ASN A 54 21.29 -20.67 -9.75
C ASN A 54 21.69 -19.20 -9.81
N GLY A 55 22.34 -18.69 -8.76
CA GLY A 55 22.84 -17.31 -8.73
C GLY A 55 21.74 -16.27 -8.51
N GLU A 56 22.02 -15.05 -9.00
CA GLU A 56 21.13 -13.89 -8.91
C GLU A 56 20.33 -13.70 -10.20
N PRO A 57 19.10 -13.13 -10.14
CA PRO A 57 18.30 -12.84 -11.33
C PRO A 57 19.02 -11.89 -12.30
N GLU A 58 19.05 -12.24 -13.58
CA GLU A 58 19.66 -11.42 -14.63
C GLU A 58 18.77 -10.22 -15.01
N LYS A 59 19.38 -9.13 -15.48
CA LYS A 59 18.67 -7.92 -15.99
C LYS A 59 18.17 -8.11 -17.43
N ARG A 60 17.39 -9.16 -17.65
CA ARG A 60 16.70 -9.48 -18.90
C ARG A 60 15.29 -10.01 -18.62
N PRO A 61 14.41 -10.05 -19.62
CA PRO A 61 13.14 -10.76 -19.49
C PRO A 61 13.39 -12.23 -19.10
N LEU A 62 12.78 -12.66 -18.01
CA LEU A 62 12.82 -14.03 -17.53
C LEU A 62 11.65 -14.83 -18.10
N ARG A 63 11.86 -16.13 -18.30
CA ARG A 63 10.77 -17.06 -18.63
C ARG A 63 9.94 -17.34 -17.38
N SER A 64 8.66 -17.72 -17.57
CA SER A 64 7.75 -18.02 -16.45
C SER A 64 8.31 -19.08 -15.48
N GLY A 65 9.00 -20.10 -15.99
CA GLY A 65 9.65 -21.13 -15.17
C GLY A 65 10.83 -20.59 -14.33
N GLU A 66 11.66 -19.71 -14.91
CA GLU A 66 12.74 -19.02 -14.20
C GLU A 66 12.18 -18.12 -13.08
N VAL A 67 11.11 -17.35 -13.37
CA VAL A 67 10.43 -16.52 -12.38
C VAL A 67 9.93 -17.36 -11.20
N LEU A 68 9.24 -18.47 -11.48
CA LEU A 68 8.77 -19.39 -10.45
C LEU A 68 9.93 -20.01 -9.63
N GLY A 69 11.04 -20.34 -10.28
CA GLY A 69 12.24 -20.84 -9.61
C GLY A 69 12.83 -19.84 -8.61
N PHE A 70 12.99 -18.58 -9.02
CA PHE A 70 13.51 -17.52 -8.14
C PHE A 70 12.53 -17.18 -7.02
N LEU A 71 11.22 -17.12 -7.29
CA LEU A 71 10.21 -16.93 -6.24
C LEU A 71 10.25 -18.06 -5.21
N ALA A 72 10.40 -19.31 -5.65
CA ALA A 72 10.53 -20.46 -4.76
C ALA A 72 11.82 -20.41 -3.90
N LYS A 73 12.94 -19.95 -4.47
CA LYS A 73 14.21 -19.74 -3.74
C LYS A 73 14.03 -18.76 -2.58
N GLU A 74 13.23 -17.71 -2.76
CA GLU A 74 12.92 -16.70 -1.75
C GLU A 74 11.70 -17.06 -0.86
N GLY A 75 11.16 -18.28 -0.95
CA GLY A 75 10.02 -18.72 -0.14
C GLY A 75 8.69 -18.02 -0.50
N VAL A 76 8.58 -17.42 -1.68
CA VAL A 76 7.38 -16.72 -2.15
C VAL A 76 6.51 -17.66 -2.99
N SER A 77 5.46 -18.21 -2.36
CA SER A 77 4.45 -19.03 -3.04
C SER A 77 3.21 -18.21 -3.40
N ASP A 78 3.26 -17.46 -4.51
CA ASP A 78 2.10 -16.76 -5.08
C ASP A 78 2.01 -17.02 -6.59
N ALA A 79 1.06 -17.86 -6.98
CA ALA A 79 0.84 -18.25 -8.38
C ALA A 79 0.34 -17.10 -9.26
N THR A 80 -0.08 -15.97 -8.69
CA THR A 80 -0.52 -14.79 -9.45
C THR A 80 0.64 -13.93 -9.91
N LEU A 81 1.81 -13.98 -9.26
CA LEU A 81 2.93 -13.11 -9.59
C LEU A 81 3.48 -13.30 -11.01
N PRO A 82 3.70 -14.53 -11.52
CA PRO A 82 4.17 -14.70 -12.90
C PRO A 82 3.24 -14.09 -13.95
N THR A 83 1.94 -14.00 -13.66
CA THR A 83 0.94 -13.45 -14.58
C THR A 83 1.11 -11.95 -14.86
N PHE A 84 1.92 -11.25 -14.05
CA PHE A 84 2.27 -9.85 -14.31
C PHE A 84 3.15 -9.65 -15.56
N PHE A 85 3.73 -10.73 -16.09
CA PHE A 85 4.51 -10.70 -17.33
C PHE A 85 3.81 -11.38 -18.52
N ASP A 86 2.58 -11.90 -18.34
CA ASP A 86 1.83 -12.56 -19.40
C ASP A 86 1.15 -11.52 -20.32
N ALA A 87 1.37 -11.65 -21.63
CA ALA A 87 0.64 -10.89 -22.64
C ALA A 87 -0.74 -11.51 -22.88
N SER A 88 -1.80 -10.73 -22.65
CA SER A 88 -3.16 -11.09 -23.06
C SER A 88 -3.38 -10.83 -24.55
N GLY A 89 -4.46 -11.36 -25.15
CA GLY A 89 -4.81 -11.03 -26.54
C GLY A 89 -4.93 -9.52 -26.80
N ALA A 90 -5.60 -8.79 -25.90
CA ALA A 90 -5.70 -7.34 -25.98
C ALA A 90 -4.35 -6.62 -25.84
N THR A 91 -3.41 -7.19 -25.06
CA THR A 91 -2.04 -6.67 -24.94
C THR A 91 -1.30 -6.82 -26.27
N SER A 92 -1.35 -8.01 -26.86
CA SER A 92 -0.69 -8.31 -28.13
C SER A 92 -1.26 -7.48 -29.27
N ASP A 93 -2.59 -7.36 -29.37
CA ASP A 93 -3.25 -6.54 -30.39
C ASP A 93 -2.81 -5.06 -30.28
N PHE A 94 -2.84 -4.51 -29.07
CA PHE A 94 -2.40 -3.13 -28.83
C PHE A 94 -0.92 -2.94 -29.16
N ALA A 95 -0.07 -3.90 -28.80
CA ALA A 95 1.36 -3.87 -29.08
C ALA A 95 1.61 -3.88 -30.59
N SER A 96 1.00 -4.82 -31.31
CA SER A 96 1.12 -4.93 -32.77
C SER A 96 0.63 -3.68 -33.48
N ASP A 97 -0.42 -3.01 -32.98
CA ASP A 97 -0.95 -1.78 -33.58
C ASP A 97 -0.08 -0.54 -33.31
N HIS A 98 0.68 -0.51 -32.21
CA HIS A 98 1.29 0.73 -31.72
C HIS A 98 2.81 0.70 -31.49
N ALA A 99 3.45 -0.46 -31.40
CA ALA A 99 4.90 -0.60 -31.27
C ALA A 99 5.59 -0.59 -32.65
N LYS A 100 5.55 0.55 -33.34
CA LYS A 100 6.06 0.70 -34.71
C LYS A 100 7.52 1.16 -34.76
N GLY A 101 8.28 0.66 -35.73
CA GLY A 101 9.64 1.07 -36.04
C GLY A 101 10.63 -0.11 -36.12
N ASP A 102 11.85 0.20 -36.58
CA ASP A 102 12.86 -0.81 -36.94
C ASP A 102 13.82 -1.16 -35.79
N SER A 103 13.79 -0.38 -34.71
CA SER A 103 14.61 -0.57 -33.52
C SER A 103 13.76 -0.69 -32.26
N SER A 104 14.31 -1.32 -31.21
CA SER A 104 13.70 -1.37 -29.88
C SER A 104 13.31 0.02 -29.38
N ALA A 105 14.22 1.00 -29.49
CA ALA A 105 13.96 2.38 -29.08
C ALA A 105 12.81 3.03 -29.88
N SER A 106 12.73 2.85 -31.21
CA SER A 106 11.64 3.41 -32.01
C SER A 106 10.28 2.75 -31.70
N LYS A 107 10.26 1.42 -31.54
CA LYS A 107 9.05 0.67 -31.15
C LYS A 107 8.53 1.17 -29.80
N THR A 108 9.43 1.34 -28.83
CA THR A 108 9.11 1.86 -27.50
C THR A 108 8.59 3.27 -27.53
N LYS A 109 9.24 4.20 -28.26
CA LYS A 109 8.74 5.57 -28.43
C LYS A 109 7.33 5.60 -28.99
N SER A 110 7.06 4.80 -30.03
CA SER A 110 5.73 4.72 -30.65
C SER A 110 4.67 4.17 -29.70
N LEU A 111 4.97 3.07 -29.00
CA LEU A 111 4.03 2.47 -28.03
C LEU A 111 3.75 3.41 -26.85
N VAL A 112 4.80 4.00 -26.28
CA VAL A 112 4.70 4.96 -25.17
C VAL A 112 3.86 6.16 -25.59
N ALA A 113 4.07 6.70 -26.80
CA ALA A 113 3.24 7.77 -27.33
C ALA A 113 1.76 7.37 -27.43
N ALA A 114 1.46 6.13 -27.87
CA ALA A 114 0.09 5.62 -27.92
C ALA A 114 -0.55 5.48 -26.53
N ILE A 115 0.17 5.00 -25.52
CA ILE A 115 -0.32 4.93 -24.14
C ILE A 115 -0.57 6.34 -23.58
N ARG A 116 0.36 7.28 -23.80
CA ARG A 116 0.19 8.69 -23.40
C ARG A 116 -1.01 9.35 -24.10
N ALA A 117 -1.29 8.98 -25.35
CA ALA A 117 -2.49 9.43 -26.05
C ALA A 117 -3.78 8.93 -25.40
N ARG A 118 -3.79 7.73 -24.77
CA ARG A 118 -4.92 7.24 -23.97
C ARG A 118 -5.16 8.08 -22.72
N ALA A 119 -4.09 8.50 -22.04
CA ALA A 119 -4.19 9.45 -20.91
C ALA A 119 -4.79 10.79 -21.35
N SER A 120 -4.37 11.31 -22.52
CA SER A 120 -4.90 12.55 -23.09
C SER A 120 -6.40 12.48 -23.40
N LYS A 121 -6.90 11.26 -23.67
CA LYS A 121 -8.33 10.97 -23.85
C LYS A 121 -9.04 10.60 -22.54
N GLN A 122 -8.41 10.83 -21.40
CA GLN A 122 -8.93 10.50 -20.06
C GLN A 122 -9.31 9.02 -19.90
N ALA A 123 -8.66 8.09 -20.61
CA ALA A 123 -8.88 6.67 -20.36
C ALA A 123 -8.46 6.28 -18.94
N PHE A 124 -7.36 6.89 -18.49
CA PHE A 124 -6.95 6.96 -17.10
C PHE A 124 -6.56 8.40 -16.77
N VAL A 125 -6.60 8.75 -15.49
CA VAL A 125 -6.28 10.11 -15.01
C VAL A 125 -5.15 10.06 -13.99
N PRO A 126 -4.35 11.14 -13.87
CA PRO A 126 -3.44 11.29 -12.75
C PRO A 126 -4.21 11.17 -11.44
N TRP A 127 -3.58 10.52 -10.46
CA TRP A 127 -4.12 10.36 -9.12
C TRP A 127 -3.22 11.08 -8.13
N SER A 128 -3.76 11.56 -7.01
CA SER A 128 -2.95 12.10 -5.92
C SER A 128 -1.78 11.15 -5.61
N PRO A 129 -0.55 11.67 -5.52
CA PRO A 129 0.61 10.89 -5.14
C PRO A 129 0.45 10.19 -3.79
N SER A 130 -0.40 10.73 -2.92
CA SER A 130 -0.54 10.35 -1.51
C SER A 130 -1.36 9.06 -1.25
N THR A 131 -1.39 8.62 0.01
CA THR A 131 -2.13 7.45 0.49
C THR A 131 -3.33 7.82 1.35
N PRO A 132 -4.45 7.07 1.32
CA PRO A 132 -4.59 5.74 0.69
C PRO A 132 -5.07 5.79 -0.76
N ARG A 133 -4.62 4.81 -1.55
CA ARG A 133 -5.09 4.55 -2.91
C ARG A 133 -6.02 3.33 -2.90
N GLU A 134 -7.30 3.54 -3.26
CA GLU A 134 -8.38 2.56 -3.07
C GLU A 134 -8.18 1.21 -3.81
N PRO A 135 -7.95 1.12 -5.13
CA PRO A 135 -7.69 -0.16 -5.78
C PRO A 135 -6.34 -0.80 -5.43
N ALA A 136 -6.34 -2.12 -5.30
CA ALA A 136 -5.13 -2.94 -5.36
C ALA A 136 -4.48 -2.88 -6.76
N VAL A 137 -3.15 -3.08 -6.80
CA VAL A 137 -2.39 -3.17 -8.06
C VAL A 137 -2.89 -4.31 -8.95
N ARG A 138 -3.09 -4.03 -10.23
CA ARG A 138 -3.61 -4.99 -11.22
C ARG A 138 -2.51 -5.51 -12.13
N ALA A 139 -2.68 -6.74 -12.60
CA ALA A 139 -1.85 -7.30 -13.67
C ALA A 139 -2.16 -6.61 -15.02
N PRO A 140 -1.20 -6.56 -15.97
CA PRO A 140 -1.39 -5.94 -17.27
C PRO A 140 -2.66 -6.35 -18.03
N SER A 141 -3.06 -7.62 -17.94
CA SER A 141 -4.28 -8.14 -18.56
C SER A 141 -5.57 -7.41 -18.12
N ALA A 142 -5.60 -6.88 -16.89
CA ALA A 142 -6.71 -6.09 -16.37
C ALA A 142 -6.53 -4.58 -16.63
N VAL A 143 -5.33 -4.12 -17.00
CA VAL A 143 -5.02 -2.71 -17.30
C VAL A 143 -5.42 -2.35 -18.73
N PHE A 144 -5.12 -3.19 -19.72
CA PHE A 144 -5.40 -2.89 -21.13
C PHE A 144 -6.89 -2.59 -21.44
N PRO A 145 -7.88 -3.31 -20.88
CA PRO A 145 -9.29 -2.96 -21.06
C PRO A 145 -9.63 -1.55 -20.55
N LEU A 146 -8.96 -1.09 -19.48
CA LEU A 146 -9.15 0.26 -18.93
C LEU A 146 -8.52 1.32 -19.86
N LEU A 147 -7.33 1.04 -20.41
CA LEU A 147 -6.67 1.93 -21.38
C LEU A 147 -7.45 2.07 -22.70
N ALA A 148 -8.22 1.06 -23.08
CA ALA A 148 -9.01 1.07 -24.32
C ALA A 148 -10.27 1.96 -24.24
N LYS A 149 -10.73 2.31 -23.03
CA LYS A 149 -11.97 3.07 -22.82
C LYS A 149 -11.69 4.57 -22.72
N ASP A 150 -11.86 5.29 -23.83
CA ASP A 150 -11.81 6.76 -23.84
C ASP A 150 -12.82 7.34 -22.82
N GLY A 151 -12.40 8.34 -22.03
CA GLY A 151 -13.20 8.91 -20.94
C GLY A 151 -13.48 7.96 -19.76
N GLY A 152 -12.79 6.81 -19.68
CA GLY A 152 -12.96 5.82 -18.61
C GLY A 152 -12.52 6.32 -17.23
N ARG A 153 -11.62 7.32 -17.18
CA ARG A 153 -11.08 7.96 -15.98
C ARG A 153 -10.59 6.97 -14.92
N ALA A 154 -9.98 5.87 -15.37
CA ALA A 154 -9.42 4.87 -14.46
C ALA A 154 -8.31 5.48 -13.58
N HIS A 155 -8.30 5.10 -12.31
CA HIS A 155 -7.19 5.38 -11.40
C HIS A 155 -6.17 4.25 -11.51
N LEU A 156 -5.10 4.50 -12.26
CA LEU A 156 -4.01 3.56 -12.49
C LEU A 156 -2.74 4.03 -11.78
N PHE A 157 -1.95 3.09 -11.27
CA PHE A 157 -0.61 3.36 -10.75
C PHE A 157 0.40 3.51 -11.89
N PRO A 158 1.46 4.32 -11.72
CA PRO A 158 2.60 4.32 -12.64
C PRO A 158 3.18 2.92 -12.87
N LEU A 159 3.23 2.09 -11.81
CA LEU A 159 3.65 0.69 -11.89
C LEU A 159 2.79 -0.13 -12.87
N GLU A 160 1.46 -0.01 -12.80
CA GLU A 160 0.53 -0.73 -13.67
C GLU A 160 0.73 -0.36 -15.14
N VAL A 161 0.85 0.95 -15.43
CA VAL A 161 1.01 1.46 -16.79
C VAL A 161 2.39 1.09 -17.35
N ALA A 162 3.44 1.18 -16.55
CA ALA A 162 4.79 0.79 -16.95
C ALA A 162 4.90 -0.73 -17.20
N LEU A 163 4.35 -1.57 -16.32
CA LEU A 163 4.31 -3.02 -16.53
C LEU A 163 3.49 -3.39 -17.77
N ALA A 164 2.34 -2.75 -17.99
CA ALA A 164 1.55 -2.97 -19.20
C ALA A 164 2.36 -2.63 -20.48
N ALA A 165 3.10 -1.53 -20.47
CA ALA A 165 4.00 -1.16 -21.56
C ALA A 165 5.15 -2.16 -21.75
N VAL A 166 5.79 -2.61 -20.66
CA VAL A 166 6.86 -3.62 -20.69
C VAL A 166 6.35 -4.92 -21.32
N VAL A 167 5.18 -5.43 -20.91
CA VAL A 167 4.62 -6.67 -21.45
C VAL A 167 4.24 -6.53 -22.92
N ALA A 168 3.64 -5.40 -23.32
CA ALA A 168 3.35 -5.13 -24.73
C ALA A 168 4.64 -5.10 -25.58
N LEU A 169 5.72 -4.50 -25.08
CA LEU A 169 7.00 -4.47 -25.80
C LEU A 169 7.64 -5.85 -25.91
N ARG A 170 7.58 -6.66 -24.86
CA ARG A 170 8.06 -8.05 -24.89
C ARG A 170 7.29 -8.91 -25.89
N ALA A 171 6.00 -8.64 -26.12
CA ALA A 171 5.21 -9.31 -27.15
C ALA A 171 5.68 -8.97 -28.59
N GLU A 172 6.45 -7.88 -28.74
CA GLU A 172 7.01 -7.38 -30.01
C GLU A 172 8.54 -7.57 -30.09
N ASP A 173 9.05 -8.55 -29.35
CA ASP A 173 10.47 -8.94 -29.25
C ASP A 173 11.40 -7.82 -28.76
N VAL A 174 10.87 -6.84 -28.02
CA VAL A 174 11.69 -5.81 -27.38
C VAL A 174 12.04 -6.28 -25.96
N PRO A 175 13.34 -6.36 -25.57
CA PRO A 175 13.76 -6.82 -24.25
C PRO A 175 13.57 -5.71 -23.19
N ALA A 176 12.33 -5.23 -23.04
CA ALA A 176 11.98 -4.18 -22.11
C ALA A 176 12.00 -4.68 -20.66
N MET A 177 12.49 -3.85 -19.76
CA MET A 177 12.53 -4.06 -18.31
C MET A 177 11.76 -2.93 -17.61
N LEU A 178 11.39 -3.15 -16.34
CA LEU A 178 10.84 -2.09 -15.52
C LEU A 178 12.00 -1.24 -14.95
N ALA A 179 11.83 0.08 -14.86
CA ALA A 179 12.76 0.95 -14.15
C ALA A 179 12.03 1.75 -13.07
N GLU A 180 12.56 1.75 -11.86
CA GLU A 180 12.20 2.73 -10.83
C GLU A 180 12.82 4.07 -11.23
N VAL A 181 11.99 5.09 -11.44
CA VAL A 181 12.47 6.45 -11.68
C VAL A 181 12.63 7.15 -10.34
N ILE A 182 13.87 7.54 -10.05
CA ILE A 182 14.25 8.20 -8.79
C ILE A 182 14.05 9.71 -8.90
N ARG A 183 14.44 10.28 -10.04
CA ARG A 183 14.40 11.73 -10.28
C ARG A 183 14.22 12.04 -11.76
N PHE A 184 13.44 13.08 -12.04
CA PHE A 184 13.40 13.69 -13.36
C PHE A 184 14.13 15.03 -13.41
N GLU A 185 14.51 15.46 -14.60
CA GLU A 185 15.12 16.78 -14.80
C GLU A 185 14.14 17.91 -14.41
N ALA A 186 14.65 18.93 -13.71
CA ALA A 186 13.90 20.12 -13.31
C ALA A 186 12.56 19.81 -12.60
N GLU A 187 12.58 18.84 -11.68
CA GLU A 187 11.42 18.49 -10.86
C GLU A 187 11.47 19.16 -9.49
N THR A 188 10.38 19.82 -9.11
CA THR A 188 10.24 20.56 -7.85
C THR A 188 9.53 19.76 -6.76
N ALA A 189 9.07 18.55 -7.08
CA ALA A 189 8.49 17.58 -6.15
C ALA A 189 9.06 16.18 -6.45
N PRO A 190 9.19 15.28 -5.47
CA PRO A 190 9.59 13.91 -5.72
C PRO A 190 8.57 13.18 -6.63
N PRO A 191 8.98 12.19 -7.46
CA PRO A 191 8.06 11.42 -8.30
C PRO A 191 7.02 10.60 -7.53
N ASP A 192 7.42 10.12 -6.34
CA ASP A 192 6.53 9.53 -5.34
C ASP A 192 6.73 10.24 -3.99
N PRO A 193 6.00 11.35 -3.76
CA PRO A 193 5.98 12.09 -2.51
C PRO A 193 5.64 11.25 -1.27
N SER A 194 4.85 10.18 -1.42
CA SER A 194 4.52 9.29 -0.31
C SER A 194 5.70 8.45 0.18
N GLY A 195 6.71 8.22 -0.67
CA GLY A 195 7.82 7.30 -0.43
C GLY A 195 7.43 5.82 -0.32
N LYS A 196 6.18 5.46 -0.67
CA LYS A 196 5.62 4.12 -0.45
C LYS A 196 5.44 3.32 -1.73
N PHE A 197 5.17 3.96 -2.87
CA PHE A 197 4.79 3.27 -4.11
C PHE A 197 5.94 3.19 -5.12
N GLY A 198 6.78 4.23 -5.19
CA GLY A 198 7.71 4.48 -6.27
C GLY A 198 7.03 4.97 -7.55
N TYR A 199 7.85 5.49 -8.46
CA TYR A 199 7.45 5.84 -9.83
C TYR A 199 8.18 4.92 -10.81
N TYR A 200 7.49 4.47 -11.87
CA TYR A 200 8.07 3.47 -12.77
C TYR A 200 7.94 3.87 -14.24
N GLY A 201 8.99 3.54 -14.99
CA GLY A 201 9.07 3.67 -16.44
C GLY A 201 9.50 2.37 -17.10
N VAL A 202 9.67 2.44 -18.42
CA VAL A 202 10.15 1.34 -19.26
C VAL A 202 11.62 1.55 -19.57
N ALA A 203 12.46 0.57 -19.25
CA ALA A 203 13.86 0.53 -19.63
C ALA A 203 14.06 -0.37 -20.85
N VAL A 204 14.81 0.10 -21.84
CA VAL A 204 15.18 -0.66 -23.04
C VAL A 204 16.68 -0.58 -23.24
N PRO A 205 17.40 -1.72 -23.37
CA PRO A 205 18.84 -1.70 -23.61
C PRO A 205 19.19 -0.88 -24.86
N THR A 206 20.18 0.02 -24.76
CA THR A 206 20.66 0.81 -25.90
C THR A 206 21.33 -0.08 -26.96
N LYS A 207 21.89 -1.21 -26.51
CA LYS A 207 22.49 -2.25 -27.35
C LYS A 207 22.06 -3.63 -26.85
N PRO A 208 21.91 -4.64 -27.73
CA PRO A 208 21.66 -6.00 -27.32
C PRO A 208 22.74 -6.51 -26.34
N GLY A 209 22.32 -6.96 -25.15
CA GLY A 209 23.23 -7.46 -24.12
C GLY A 209 24.09 -6.41 -23.40
N GLY A 210 23.79 -5.12 -23.57
CA GLY A 210 24.46 -4.04 -22.83
C GLY A 210 23.76 -3.70 -21.50
N ASP A 211 24.50 -3.03 -20.61
CA ASP A 211 24.01 -2.56 -19.30
C ASP A 211 23.51 -1.11 -19.30
N GLU A 212 23.52 -0.45 -20.46
CA GLU A 212 22.98 0.88 -20.67
C GLU A 212 21.54 0.82 -21.18
N TYR A 213 20.66 1.65 -20.63
CA TYR A 213 19.24 1.63 -20.93
C TYR A 213 18.71 3.03 -21.26
N ASP A 214 17.87 3.11 -22.29
CA ASP A 214 16.98 4.23 -22.52
C ASP A 214 15.73 4.07 -21.63
N ILE A 215 15.36 5.13 -20.89
CA ILE A 215 14.21 5.11 -19.98
C ILE A 215 13.07 5.95 -20.55
N PHE A 216 11.88 5.37 -20.61
CA PHE A 216 10.68 6.00 -21.15
C PHE A 216 9.56 6.06 -20.10
N ASP A 217 8.87 7.20 -20.01
CA ASP A 217 7.73 7.41 -19.11
C ASP A 217 6.38 7.26 -19.87
N PRO A 218 5.63 6.16 -19.64
CA PRO A 218 4.33 5.94 -20.25
C PRO A 218 3.15 6.53 -19.47
N TYR A 219 3.31 6.98 -18.22
CA TYR A 219 2.19 7.33 -17.34
C TYR A 219 1.49 8.62 -17.77
N ALA A 220 2.19 9.55 -18.43
CA ALA A 220 1.61 10.77 -18.98
C ALA A 220 0.87 11.69 -17.97
N GLY A 221 0.91 11.39 -16.66
CA GLY A 221 0.22 12.18 -15.63
C GLY A 221 0.88 13.53 -15.31
N ARG A 222 1.78 13.99 -16.18
CA ARG A 222 2.66 15.15 -16.03
C ARG A 222 3.27 15.53 -17.39
N GLU A 223 3.82 16.74 -17.49
CA GLU A 223 4.60 17.13 -18.67
C GLU A 223 5.76 16.15 -18.91
N PRO A 224 6.07 15.80 -20.17
CA PRO A 224 7.20 14.91 -20.45
C PRO A 224 8.49 15.56 -19.94
N LYS A 225 9.12 14.92 -18.96
CA LYS A 225 10.45 15.29 -18.45
C LYS A 225 11.40 14.14 -18.69
N SER A 226 12.65 14.46 -19.02
CA SER A 226 13.71 13.47 -19.11
C SER A 226 13.97 12.85 -17.75
N VAL A 227 14.27 11.55 -17.73
CA VAL A 227 14.68 10.85 -16.52
C VAL A 227 16.13 11.23 -16.22
N ALA A 228 16.37 11.81 -15.05
CA ALA A 228 17.70 12.18 -14.60
C ALA A 228 18.38 11.02 -13.86
N GLU A 229 17.61 10.27 -13.08
CA GLU A 229 18.12 9.17 -12.25
C GLU A 229 17.09 8.03 -12.19
N SER A 230 17.55 6.80 -12.37
CA SER A 230 16.70 5.60 -12.32
C SER A 230 17.48 4.35 -11.93
N ARG A 231 16.73 3.31 -11.55
CA ARG A 231 17.22 1.97 -11.26
C ARG A 231 16.44 0.95 -12.09
N VAL A 232 17.11 0.29 -13.04
CA VAL A 232 16.53 -0.81 -13.82
C VAL A 232 16.39 -2.04 -12.94
N LEU A 233 15.18 -2.60 -12.90
CA LEU A 233 14.81 -3.73 -12.05
C LEU A 233 14.86 -5.04 -12.83
N THR A 234 15.27 -6.11 -12.17
CA THR A 234 15.01 -7.47 -12.65
C THR A 234 13.52 -7.78 -12.55
N ASP A 235 13.07 -8.84 -13.23
CA ASP A 235 11.67 -9.27 -13.15
C ASP A 235 11.27 -9.64 -11.72
N ILE A 236 12.19 -10.18 -10.92
CA ILE A 236 11.96 -10.51 -9.51
C ILE A 236 11.82 -9.25 -8.66
N GLN A 237 12.66 -8.24 -8.88
CA GLN A 237 12.56 -6.95 -8.19
C GLN A 237 11.27 -6.20 -8.57
N ALA A 238 10.85 -6.28 -9.84
CA ALA A 238 9.57 -5.73 -10.28
C ALA A 238 8.37 -6.39 -9.58
N LEU A 239 8.44 -7.71 -9.30
CA LEU A 239 7.43 -8.39 -8.47
C LEU A 239 7.52 -7.98 -6.99
N GLY A 240 8.71 -7.64 -6.48
CA GLY A 240 8.88 -6.98 -5.19
C GLY A 240 8.09 -5.66 -5.11
N ALA A 241 8.15 -4.83 -6.16
CA ALA A 241 7.33 -3.62 -6.24
C ALA A 241 5.82 -3.91 -6.26
N VAL A 242 5.37 -4.96 -6.94
CA VAL A 242 3.97 -5.41 -6.93
C VAL A 242 3.54 -5.81 -5.50
N LEU A 243 4.34 -6.62 -4.81
CA LEU A 243 4.07 -7.03 -3.43
C LEU A 243 4.05 -5.83 -2.48
N ASN A 244 4.95 -4.87 -2.66
CA ASN A 244 4.97 -3.64 -1.91
C ASN A 244 3.65 -2.85 -2.06
N HIS A 245 3.12 -2.69 -3.28
CA HIS A 245 1.82 -2.04 -3.50
C HIS A 245 0.67 -2.81 -2.83
N ARG A 246 0.69 -4.14 -2.90
CA ARG A 246 -0.30 -4.99 -2.21
C ARG A 246 -0.20 -4.84 -0.69
N ALA A 247 1.01 -4.73 -0.13
CA ALA A 247 1.20 -4.49 1.29
C ALA A 247 0.61 -3.14 1.70
N VAL A 248 0.85 -2.08 0.93
CA VAL A 248 0.25 -0.76 1.17
C VAL A 248 -1.27 -0.81 1.15
N HIS A 249 -1.86 -1.47 0.15
CA HIS A 249 -3.30 -1.65 0.08
C HIS A 249 -3.88 -2.43 1.27
N ALA A 250 -3.26 -3.56 1.62
CA ALA A 250 -3.69 -4.42 2.72
C ALA A 250 -3.72 -3.67 4.06
N TYR A 251 -2.70 -2.85 4.37
CA TYR A 251 -2.71 -2.10 5.64
C TYR A 251 -3.54 -0.80 5.56
N ALA A 252 -3.41 -0.01 4.50
CA ALA A 252 -3.94 1.35 4.45
C ALA A 252 -5.42 1.41 4.05
N VAL A 253 -5.90 0.41 3.30
CA VAL A 253 -7.28 0.34 2.81
C VAL A 253 -8.07 -0.75 3.54
N GLU A 254 -7.50 -1.95 3.63
CA GLU A 254 -8.22 -3.12 4.17
C GLU A 254 -8.03 -3.32 5.69
N GLY A 255 -7.06 -2.64 6.31
CA GLY A 255 -6.73 -2.82 7.74
C GLY A 255 -6.17 -4.20 8.09
N LYS A 256 -5.82 -5.03 7.09
CA LYS A 256 -5.32 -6.40 7.26
C LYS A 256 -3.83 -6.40 7.58
N THR A 257 -3.52 -6.04 8.81
CA THR A 257 -2.14 -5.83 9.30
C THR A 257 -1.25 -7.08 9.13
N SER A 258 -1.74 -8.27 9.50
CA SER A 258 -0.96 -9.52 9.38
C SER A 258 -0.64 -9.88 7.92
N GLU A 259 -1.58 -9.64 7.01
CA GLU A 259 -1.38 -9.85 5.58
C GLU A 259 -0.36 -8.84 5.03
N ALA A 260 -0.49 -7.57 5.40
CA ALA A 260 0.46 -6.52 5.02
C ALA A 260 1.88 -6.80 5.52
N LEU A 261 2.02 -7.38 6.72
CA LEU A 261 3.33 -7.74 7.27
C LEU A 261 4.00 -8.82 6.42
N ALA A 262 3.28 -9.90 6.10
CA ALA A 262 3.78 -10.97 5.24
C ALA A 262 4.08 -10.50 3.81
N LEU A 263 3.25 -9.60 3.25
CA LEU A 263 3.48 -9.04 1.93
C LEU A 263 4.70 -8.12 1.89
N SER A 264 4.88 -7.25 2.89
CA SER A 264 6.00 -6.32 2.95
C SER A 264 7.34 -7.02 3.21
N GLU A 265 7.36 -8.06 4.04
CA GLU A 265 8.55 -8.91 4.25
C GLU A 265 9.00 -9.56 2.94
N LYS A 266 8.06 -10.16 2.19
CA LYS A 266 8.35 -10.73 0.86
C LYS A 266 8.79 -9.67 -0.14
N ALA A 267 8.20 -8.47 -0.11
CA ALA A 267 8.62 -7.38 -0.97
C ALA A 267 10.09 -6.98 -0.73
N VAL A 268 10.51 -6.93 0.54
CA VAL A 268 11.91 -6.68 0.93
C VAL A 268 12.82 -7.84 0.52
N ALA A 269 12.36 -9.09 0.62
CA ALA A 269 13.13 -10.25 0.15
C ALA A 269 13.38 -10.21 -1.37
N LEU A 270 12.36 -9.84 -2.17
CA LEU A 270 12.48 -9.76 -3.62
C LEU A 270 13.26 -8.54 -4.12
N ASP A 271 13.29 -7.45 -3.34
CA ASP A 271 14.11 -6.27 -3.63
C ASP A 271 14.71 -5.65 -2.35
N PRO A 272 15.82 -6.20 -1.83
CA PRO A 272 16.44 -5.74 -0.59
C PRO A 272 17.02 -4.32 -0.67
N LEU A 273 17.20 -3.81 -1.89
CA LEU A 273 17.70 -2.47 -2.19
C LEU A 273 16.56 -1.48 -2.51
N SER A 274 15.30 -1.86 -2.29
CA SER A 274 14.17 -0.94 -2.41
C SER A 274 13.98 -0.14 -1.12
N PRO A 275 14.27 1.18 -1.12
CA PRO A 275 13.94 2.00 0.03
C PRO A 275 12.41 2.11 0.20
N ASN A 276 11.61 1.90 -0.85
CA ASN A 276 10.13 1.93 -0.78
C ASN A 276 9.62 0.69 -0.03
N ALA A 277 10.09 -0.50 -0.39
CA ALA A 277 9.69 -1.74 0.28
C ALA A 277 10.08 -1.74 1.76
N ARG A 278 11.29 -1.28 2.08
CA ARG A 278 11.74 -1.16 3.47
C ARG A 278 10.94 -0.13 4.27
N GLY A 279 10.67 1.05 3.70
CA GLY A 279 9.84 2.06 4.37
C GLY A 279 8.39 1.60 4.60
N VAL A 280 7.82 0.84 3.67
CA VAL A 280 6.49 0.21 3.84
C VAL A 280 6.55 -0.88 4.90
N HIS A 281 7.56 -1.76 4.86
CA HIS A 281 7.73 -2.79 5.89
C HIS A 281 7.88 -2.17 7.29
N ALA A 282 8.69 -1.11 7.42
CA ALA A 282 8.81 -0.33 8.64
C ALA A 282 7.47 0.25 9.12
N SER A 283 6.69 0.83 8.21
CA SER A 283 5.37 1.38 8.51
C SER A 283 4.41 0.30 9.03
N VAL A 284 4.42 -0.88 8.41
CA VAL A 284 3.58 -2.01 8.82
C VAL A 284 4.04 -2.59 10.16
N LEU A 285 5.35 -2.71 10.40
CA LEU A 285 5.92 -3.13 11.69
C LEU A 285 5.52 -2.15 12.80
N SER A 286 5.61 -0.85 12.54
CA SER A 286 5.21 0.19 13.49
C SER A 286 3.72 0.07 13.85
N PHE A 287 2.86 -0.19 12.87
CA PHE A 287 1.43 -0.39 13.12
C PHE A 287 1.15 -1.71 13.88
N SER A 288 1.99 -2.72 13.67
CA SER A 288 1.88 -4.04 14.32
C SER A 288 2.47 -4.09 15.74
N GLY A 289 3.07 -2.99 16.22
CA GLY A 289 3.71 -2.90 17.54
C GLY A 289 5.21 -3.24 17.59
N GLY A 290 5.84 -3.54 16.44
CA GLY A 290 7.28 -3.80 16.32
C GLY A 290 8.10 -2.52 16.19
N GLY A 291 8.06 -1.64 17.19
CA GLY A 291 8.69 -0.32 17.16
C GLY A 291 10.20 -0.34 16.87
N PRO A 292 11.02 -1.14 17.59
CA PRO A 292 12.46 -1.25 17.33
C PRO A 292 12.79 -1.80 15.94
N GLU A 293 12.07 -2.80 15.47
CA GLU A 293 12.19 -3.38 14.12
C GLU A 293 11.86 -2.32 13.06
N ALA A 294 10.77 -1.59 13.24
CA ALA A 294 10.34 -0.53 12.33
C ALA A 294 11.42 0.53 12.17
N LEU A 295 12.02 0.98 13.28
CA LEU A 295 13.09 1.97 13.25
C LEU A 295 14.30 1.47 12.44
N ARG A 296 14.74 0.22 12.65
CA ARG A 296 15.85 -0.36 11.87
C ARG A 296 15.56 -0.37 10.38
N GLU A 297 14.33 -0.68 9.98
CA GLU A 297 13.95 -0.70 8.57
C GLU A 297 13.83 0.71 7.96
N PHE A 298 13.39 1.72 8.73
CA PHE A 298 13.45 3.12 8.29
C PHE A 298 14.89 3.62 8.12
N GLU A 299 15.78 3.27 9.05
CA GLU A 299 17.21 3.60 8.97
C GLU A 299 17.87 2.90 7.77
N ALA A 300 17.53 1.63 7.52
CA ALA A 300 18.00 0.89 6.35
C ALA A 300 17.50 1.51 5.04
N ALA A 301 16.23 1.90 4.96
CA ALA A 301 15.68 2.60 3.79
C ALA A 301 16.43 3.90 3.51
N SER A 302 16.70 4.69 4.55
CA SER A 302 17.41 5.97 4.45
C SER A 302 18.88 5.80 4.10
N SER A 303 19.52 4.70 4.52
CA SER A 303 20.91 4.36 4.18
C SER A 303 21.07 3.92 2.74
N ILE A 304 20.04 3.29 2.15
CA ILE A 304 20.03 2.94 0.72
C ILE A 304 19.92 4.21 -0.13
N ARG A 305 18.98 5.09 0.22
CA ARG A 305 18.73 6.32 -0.54
C ARG A 305 18.10 7.37 0.38
N LEU A 306 18.83 8.45 0.63
CA LEU A 306 18.35 9.60 1.38
C LEU A 306 17.71 10.63 0.42
N ASP A 307 16.50 10.34 -0.02
CA ASP A 307 15.67 11.21 -0.85
C ASP A 307 14.66 12.02 0.00
N PRO A 308 13.91 12.98 -0.58
CA PRO A 308 13.00 13.83 0.19
C PRO A 308 11.94 13.05 1.01
N PRO A 309 11.30 11.99 0.48
CA PRO A 309 10.43 11.16 1.31
C PRO A 309 11.13 10.53 2.52
N ARG A 310 12.40 10.10 2.40
CA ARG A 310 13.17 9.51 3.52
C ARG A 310 13.59 10.58 4.52
N GLN A 311 13.95 11.77 4.04
CA GLN A 311 14.13 12.93 4.89
C GLN A 311 12.86 13.23 5.70
N LEU A 312 11.69 13.18 5.07
CA LEU A 312 10.42 13.37 5.76
C LEU A 312 10.15 12.29 6.80
N PHE A 313 10.48 11.02 6.54
CA PHE A 313 10.39 9.96 7.53
C PHE A 313 11.33 10.18 8.72
N LEU A 314 12.59 10.59 8.47
CA LEU A 314 13.52 10.95 9.53
C LEU A 314 13.02 12.14 10.36
N ALA A 315 12.38 13.12 9.72
CA ALA A 315 11.73 14.23 10.42
C ALA A 315 10.61 13.73 11.35
N GLN A 316 9.76 12.82 10.89
CA GLN A 316 8.70 12.22 11.72
C GLN A 316 9.27 11.43 12.90
N ILE A 317 10.38 10.69 12.70
CA ILE A 317 11.09 9.99 13.78
C ILE A 317 11.68 10.99 14.79
N ALA A 318 12.26 12.10 14.32
CA ALA A 318 12.77 13.16 15.19
C ALA A 318 11.65 13.79 16.02
N LEU A 319 10.49 14.08 15.41
CA LEU A 319 9.30 14.56 16.14
C LEU A 319 8.82 13.56 17.20
N ALA A 320 8.79 12.26 16.87
CA ALA A 320 8.46 11.20 17.83
C ALA A 320 9.43 11.15 19.02
N ARG A 321 10.70 11.53 18.81
CA ARG A 321 11.73 11.66 19.84
C ARG A 321 11.77 13.04 20.51
N GLN A 322 10.80 13.91 20.20
CA GLN A 322 10.74 15.30 20.66
C GLN A 322 11.95 16.16 20.23
N ASP A 323 12.68 15.74 19.19
CA ASP A 323 13.76 16.50 18.57
C ASP A 323 13.21 17.40 17.46
N LEU A 324 12.70 18.57 17.87
CA LEU A 324 12.13 19.56 16.94
C LEU A 324 13.18 20.15 16.00
N ASP A 325 14.42 20.32 16.47
CA ASP A 325 15.51 20.88 15.66
C ASP A 325 15.92 19.91 14.56
N GLY A 326 16.08 18.62 14.91
CA GLY A 326 16.34 17.55 13.95
C GLY A 326 15.21 17.41 12.92
N ALA A 327 13.95 17.49 13.37
CA ALA A 327 12.80 17.44 12.47
C ALA A 327 12.81 18.59 11.46
N ASN A 328 13.01 19.83 11.93
CA ASN A 328 13.08 21.01 11.06
C ASN A 328 14.26 20.93 10.08
N LYS A 329 15.41 20.39 10.51
CA LYS A 329 16.56 20.18 9.64
C LYS A 329 16.23 19.23 8.49
N HIS A 330 15.64 18.07 8.79
CA HIS A 330 15.28 17.09 7.76
C HIS A 330 14.21 17.62 6.79
N ILE A 331 13.21 18.35 7.30
CA ILE A 331 12.20 19.01 6.45
C ILE A 331 12.86 20.04 5.53
N ALA A 332 13.77 20.86 6.05
CA ALA A 332 14.50 21.84 5.26
C ALA A 332 15.37 21.18 4.17
N GLU A 333 16.01 20.05 4.47
CA GLU A 333 16.77 19.28 3.49
C GLU A 333 15.87 18.71 2.37
N ALA A 334 14.67 18.24 2.71
CA ALA A 334 13.68 17.77 1.74
C ALA A 334 13.21 18.90 0.81
N LEU A 335 12.88 20.06 1.37
CA LEU A 335 12.38 21.23 0.64
C LEU A 335 13.45 21.97 -0.16
N ARG A 336 14.74 21.81 0.17
CA ARG A 336 15.86 22.48 -0.53
C ARG A 336 15.90 22.16 -2.02
N ASP A 337 15.69 20.89 -2.36
CA ASP A 337 15.73 20.41 -3.75
C ASP A 337 14.31 20.24 -4.33
N HIS A 338 13.29 20.16 -3.47
CA HIS A 338 11.90 19.93 -3.85
C HIS A 338 10.97 20.94 -3.15
N PRO A 339 10.95 22.22 -3.59
CA PRO A 339 10.17 23.27 -2.96
C PRO A 339 8.66 23.09 -3.08
N ASP A 340 8.19 22.21 -3.97
CA ASP A 340 6.76 21.89 -4.13
C ASP A 340 6.42 20.54 -3.48
N PHE A 341 7.20 20.09 -2.48
CA PHE A 341 6.92 18.85 -1.77
C PHE A 341 5.82 19.03 -0.72
N GLY A 342 4.57 18.80 -1.15
CA GLY A 342 3.36 19.04 -0.36
C GLY A 342 3.35 18.37 1.02
N GLU A 343 3.79 17.10 1.14
CA GLU A 343 3.84 16.41 2.44
C GLU A 343 4.85 17.04 3.42
N ALA A 344 5.94 17.64 2.92
CA ALA A 344 6.89 18.36 3.77
C ALA A 344 6.31 19.68 4.28
N HIS A 345 5.60 20.43 3.43
CA HIS A 345 4.84 21.60 3.86
C HIS A 345 3.73 21.24 4.85
N ALA A 346 3.02 20.13 4.63
CA ALA A 346 2.00 19.64 5.55
C ALA A 346 2.59 19.29 6.94
N LEU A 347 3.77 18.66 6.99
CA LEU A 347 4.45 18.37 8.25
C LEU A 347 4.93 19.66 8.95
N LEU A 348 5.45 20.61 8.20
CA LEU A 348 5.89 21.91 8.74
C LEU A 348 4.70 22.71 9.27
N ALA A 349 3.56 22.70 8.56
CA ALA A 349 2.31 23.27 9.03
C ALA A 349 1.89 22.69 10.39
N GLN A 350 1.96 21.37 10.54
CA GLN A 350 1.65 20.70 11.81
C GLN A 350 2.57 21.15 12.95
N ILE A 351 3.88 21.24 12.70
CA ILE A 351 4.86 21.74 13.70
C ILE A 351 4.52 23.18 14.12
N ARG A 352 4.22 24.05 13.15
CA ARG A 352 3.86 25.45 13.42
C ARG A 352 2.54 25.60 14.16
N LEU A 353 1.53 24.79 13.83
CA LEU A 353 0.25 24.73 14.57
C LEU A 353 0.48 24.34 16.03
N ALA A 354 1.30 23.32 16.29
CA ALA A 354 1.67 22.92 17.64
C ALA A 354 2.43 24.03 18.39
N GLY A 355 3.28 24.78 17.69
CA GLY A 355 3.97 25.97 18.20
C GLY A 355 3.09 27.22 18.32
N ARG A 356 1.79 27.15 17.96
CA ARG A 356 0.85 28.27 17.88
C ARG A 356 1.30 29.42 16.94
N ASP A 357 2.22 29.15 16.00
CA ASP A 357 2.57 30.07 14.91
C ASP A 357 1.49 30.00 13.82
N SER A 358 0.37 30.69 14.07
CA SER A 358 -0.79 30.69 13.17
C SER A 358 -0.46 31.24 11.78
N SER A 359 0.35 32.30 11.68
CA SER A 359 0.73 32.91 10.41
C SER A 359 1.58 31.97 9.55
N GLY A 360 2.61 31.37 10.14
CA GLY A 360 3.45 30.43 9.43
C GLY A 360 2.67 29.16 9.10
N ALA A 361 1.89 28.63 10.04
CA ALA A 361 1.04 27.46 9.80
C ALA A 361 0.15 27.65 8.56
N LYS A 362 -0.56 28.77 8.46
CA LYS A 362 -1.41 29.07 7.31
C LYS A 362 -0.63 29.05 5.99
N SER A 363 0.54 29.70 5.95
CA SER A 363 1.39 29.75 4.76
C SER A 363 1.81 28.35 4.30
N GLU A 364 2.17 27.47 5.25
CA GLU A 364 2.58 26.09 4.92
C GLU A 364 1.39 25.22 4.49
N ILE A 365 0.19 25.43 5.07
CA ILE A 365 -1.02 24.73 4.62
C ILE A 365 -1.36 25.14 3.18
N GLU A 366 -1.30 26.43 2.86
CA GLU A 366 -1.54 26.95 1.51
C GLU A 366 -0.49 26.43 0.52
N ALA A 367 0.79 26.32 0.91
CA ALA A 367 1.83 25.72 0.09
C ALA A 367 1.58 24.22 -0.16
N ALA A 368 1.19 23.47 0.87
CA ALA A 368 0.81 22.06 0.73
C ALA A 368 -0.39 21.87 -0.21
N GLU A 369 -1.42 22.71 -0.08
CA GLU A 369 -2.62 22.68 -0.93
C GLU A 369 -2.34 23.10 -2.38
N ALA A 370 -1.41 24.03 -2.59
CA ALA A 370 -0.95 24.41 -3.93
C ALA A 370 -0.15 23.29 -4.61
N ALA A 371 0.63 22.53 -3.84
CA ALA A 371 1.42 21.40 -4.34
C ALA A 371 0.55 20.17 -4.67
N ASP A 372 -0.36 19.80 -3.76
CA ASP A 372 -1.34 18.73 -3.96
C ASP A 372 -2.61 19.02 -3.13
N SER A 373 -3.65 19.48 -3.83
CA SER A 373 -4.94 19.83 -3.21
C SER A 373 -5.71 18.62 -2.66
N ASP A 374 -5.32 17.41 -3.05
CA ASP A 374 -5.96 16.17 -2.65
C ASP A 374 -5.22 15.48 -1.48
N LEU A 375 -4.22 16.14 -0.88
CA LEU A 375 -3.50 15.62 0.28
C LEU A 375 -4.47 15.25 1.43
N PRO A 376 -4.47 13.99 1.89
CA PRO A 376 -5.37 13.49 2.92
C PRO A 376 -5.26 14.22 4.27
N SER A 377 -4.12 14.82 4.55
CA SER A 377 -3.88 15.60 5.78
C SER A 377 -4.46 17.01 5.74
N LEU A 378 -4.71 17.59 4.56
CA LEU A 378 -5.14 18.99 4.43
C LEU A 378 -6.41 19.33 5.22
N PRO A 379 -7.49 18.52 5.18
CA PRO A 379 -8.68 18.82 5.95
C PRO A 379 -8.40 18.90 7.46
N LEU A 380 -7.57 18.01 8.01
CA LEU A 380 -7.22 18.07 9.43
C LEU A 380 -6.32 19.25 9.78
N LEU A 381 -5.40 19.64 8.89
CA LEU A 381 -4.57 20.82 9.11
C LEU A 381 -5.40 22.11 9.12
N TRP A 382 -6.34 22.25 8.17
CA TRP A 382 -7.28 23.37 8.18
C TRP A 382 -8.21 23.33 9.40
N ALA A 383 -8.64 22.15 9.84
CA ALA A 383 -9.43 22.03 11.07
C ALA A 383 -8.64 22.52 12.29
N ASP A 384 -7.39 22.07 12.46
CA ASP A 384 -6.50 22.50 13.55
C ASP A 384 -6.21 24.01 13.50
N TYR A 385 -5.99 24.56 12.30
CA TYR A 385 -5.82 26.00 12.11
C TYR A 385 -7.06 26.78 12.60
N HIS A 386 -8.26 26.36 12.19
CA HIS A 386 -9.50 27.03 12.62
C HIS A 386 -9.80 26.85 14.11
N MET A 387 -9.45 25.70 14.71
CA MET A 387 -9.50 25.55 16.16
C MET A 387 -8.59 26.55 16.87
N LEU A 388 -7.37 26.78 16.36
CA LEU A 388 -6.44 27.76 16.91
C LEU A 388 -6.98 29.19 16.79
N GLN A 389 -7.74 29.51 15.74
CA GLN A 389 -8.42 30.80 15.57
C GLN A 389 -9.67 30.97 16.44
N GLY A 390 -10.23 29.87 16.96
CA GLY A 390 -11.52 29.85 17.66
C GLY A 390 -12.74 29.67 16.73
N ASP A 391 -12.53 29.44 15.45
CA ASP A 391 -13.57 29.24 14.43
C ASP A 391 -14.09 27.80 14.44
N MET A 392 -14.72 27.39 15.54
CA MET A 392 -15.09 25.99 15.78
C MET A 392 -16.02 25.38 14.71
N GLU A 393 -16.89 26.18 14.11
CA GLU A 393 -17.80 25.73 13.04
C GLU A 393 -17.02 25.36 11.77
N LEU A 394 -16.04 26.19 11.38
CA LEU A 394 -15.18 25.90 10.24
C LEU A 394 -14.29 24.70 10.54
N ALA A 395 -13.75 24.61 11.77
CA ALA A 395 -12.98 23.46 12.20
C ALA A 395 -13.78 22.16 12.04
N ALA A 396 -15.03 22.13 12.52
CA ALA A 396 -15.90 20.98 12.40
C ALA A 396 -16.23 20.63 10.93
N LYS A 397 -16.47 21.63 10.08
CA LYS A 397 -16.67 21.42 8.63
C LYS A 397 -15.46 20.75 7.96
N PHE A 398 -14.25 21.14 8.34
CA PHE A 398 -13.03 20.51 7.83
C PHE A 398 -12.78 19.12 8.43
N ALA A 399 -13.18 18.87 9.68
CA ALA A 399 -13.20 17.53 10.26
C ALA A 399 -14.18 16.60 9.52
N ASP A 400 -15.36 17.09 9.14
CA ASP A 400 -16.34 16.35 8.34
C ASP A 400 -15.76 15.98 6.95
N LYS A 401 -15.02 16.89 6.33
CA LYS A 401 -14.28 16.60 5.09
C LYS A 401 -13.23 15.50 5.29
N ALA A 402 -12.51 15.51 6.41
CA ALA A 402 -11.53 14.45 6.72
C ALA A 402 -12.21 13.08 6.89
N LEU A 403 -13.37 13.05 7.56
CA LEU A 403 -14.14 11.82 7.78
C LEU A 403 -14.72 11.24 6.49
N ALA A 404 -15.01 12.07 5.48
CA ALA A 404 -15.54 11.63 4.19
C ALA A 404 -14.56 10.73 3.42
N THR A 405 -13.24 10.92 3.62
CA THR A 405 -12.19 10.17 2.91
C THR A 405 -11.57 9.07 3.77
N ALA A 406 -11.75 9.10 5.10
CA ALA A 406 -11.07 8.22 6.06
C ALA A 406 -11.94 7.07 6.60
N ARG A 407 -12.53 6.25 5.73
CA ARG A 407 -13.51 5.22 6.15
C ARG A 407 -12.98 4.21 7.18
N HIS A 408 -11.70 3.86 7.16
CA HIS A 408 -11.10 2.84 8.03
C HIS A 408 -9.92 3.34 8.87
N ASN A 409 -9.61 4.63 8.84
CA ASN A 409 -8.48 5.18 9.60
C ASN A 409 -8.94 5.69 10.97
N TRP A 410 -8.67 4.92 12.02
CA TRP A 410 -9.05 5.27 13.39
C TRP A 410 -8.37 6.54 13.90
N GLN A 411 -7.15 6.87 13.43
CA GLN A 411 -6.39 8.05 13.87
C GLN A 411 -7.06 9.33 13.35
N VAL A 412 -7.44 9.33 12.07
CA VAL A 412 -8.19 10.46 11.47
C VAL A 412 -9.53 10.64 12.19
N ARG A 413 -10.23 9.53 12.48
CA ARG A 413 -11.49 9.58 13.24
C ARG A 413 -11.31 10.13 14.64
N LEU A 414 -10.28 9.69 15.37
CA LEU A 414 -9.99 10.17 16.72
C LEU A 414 -9.67 11.66 16.72
N LYS A 415 -8.88 12.13 15.75
CA LYS A 415 -8.57 13.55 15.59
C LYS A 415 -9.81 14.37 15.23
N ALA A 416 -10.62 13.90 14.28
CA ALA A 416 -11.88 14.57 13.93
C ALA A 416 -12.85 14.61 15.12
N ALA A 417 -12.95 13.52 15.90
CA ALA A 417 -13.76 13.48 17.12
C ALA A 417 -13.27 14.51 18.17
N TRP A 418 -11.96 14.72 18.28
CA TRP A 418 -11.39 15.78 19.12
C TRP A 418 -11.79 17.18 18.64
N VAL A 419 -11.80 17.43 17.32
CA VAL A 419 -12.30 18.68 16.73
C VAL A 419 -13.80 18.86 17.03
N LEU A 420 -14.61 17.82 16.80
CA LEU A 420 -16.05 17.83 17.05
C LEU A 420 -16.38 18.12 18.53
N ARG A 421 -15.58 17.57 19.45
CA ARG A 421 -15.68 17.89 20.88
C ARG A 421 -15.42 19.37 21.14
N ALA A 422 -14.34 19.92 20.58
CA ALA A 422 -14.01 21.33 20.76
C ALA A 422 -15.09 22.25 20.18
N ALA A 423 -15.78 21.80 19.13
CA ALA A 423 -16.93 22.47 18.54
C ALA A 423 -18.26 22.25 19.27
N GLY A 424 -18.30 21.46 20.36
CA GLY A 424 -19.52 21.16 21.09
C GLY A 424 -20.48 20.19 20.39
N ARG A 425 -20.05 19.55 19.29
CA ARG A 425 -20.81 18.54 18.54
C ARG A 425 -20.67 17.17 19.20
N TYR A 426 -21.17 17.05 20.42
CA TYR A 426 -20.92 15.88 21.29
C TYR A 426 -21.54 14.57 20.76
N ASP A 427 -22.70 14.63 20.11
CA ASP A 427 -23.35 13.43 19.57
C ASP A 427 -22.51 12.81 18.44
N GLU A 428 -22.02 13.66 17.54
CA GLU A 428 -21.19 13.23 16.42
C GLU A 428 -19.81 12.77 16.89
N MET A 429 -19.25 13.46 17.89
CA MET A 429 -18.03 12.99 18.57
C MET A 429 -18.19 11.58 19.14
N ARG A 430 -19.30 11.27 19.81
CA ARG A 430 -19.55 9.92 20.39
C ARG A 430 -19.69 8.85 19.33
N VAL A 431 -20.36 9.17 18.21
CA VAL A 431 -20.45 8.27 17.06
C VAL A 431 -19.06 7.92 16.54
N GLU A 432 -18.20 8.93 16.36
CA GLU A 432 -16.84 8.71 15.89
C GLU A 432 -15.95 8.00 16.91
N ALA A 433 -16.07 8.32 18.20
CA ALA A 433 -15.35 7.65 19.27
C ALA A 433 -15.62 6.12 19.30
N LYS A 434 -16.88 5.71 19.10
CA LYS A 434 -17.23 4.28 18.99
C LYS A 434 -16.61 3.63 17.75
N ARG A 435 -16.66 4.32 16.61
CA ARG A 435 -16.03 3.85 15.36
C ARG A 435 -14.51 3.70 15.49
N VAL A 436 -13.85 4.52 16.33
CA VAL A 436 -12.43 4.36 16.66
C VAL A 436 -12.19 3.02 17.38
N LEU A 437 -13.02 2.66 18.38
CA LEU A 437 -12.90 1.37 19.08
C LEU A 437 -13.16 0.17 18.18
N ASP A 438 -14.12 0.29 17.26
CA ASP A 438 -14.43 -0.79 16.31
C ASP A 438 -13.29 -1.04 15.32
N ALA A 439 -12.54 0.02 14.98
CA ALA A 439 -11.45 -0.02 13.99
C ALA A 439 -10.10 -0.47 14.55
N VAL A 440 -9.89 -0.45 15.88
CA VAL A 440 -8.62 -0.92 16.48
C VAL A 440 -8.64 -2.44 16.76
N PRO A 441 -7.48 -3.11 16.71
CA PRO A 441 -7.36 -4.53 17.08
C PRO A 441 -7.88 -4.80 18.49
N ALA A 442 -8.45 -5.99 18.72
CA ALA A 442 -9.03 -6.37 20.02
C ALA A 442 -8.04 -6.20 21.19
N ALA A 443 -6.76 -6.54 20.97
CA ALA A 443 -5.70 -6.38 21.97
C ALA A 443 -5.41 -4.91 22.36
N GLN A 444 -5.82 -3.94 21.55
CA GLN A 444 -5.59 -2.51 21.77
C GLN A 444 -6.86 -1.77 22.25
N ARG A 445 -8.02 -2.44 22.32
CA ARG A 445 -9.30 -1.79 22.63
C ARG A 445 -9.34 -1.15 24.00
N ASP A 446 -8.79 -1.80 25.03
CA ASP A 446 -8.82 -1.26 26.39
C ASP A 446 -7.96 0.00 26.52
N VAL A 447 -6.76 -0.02 25.92
CA VAL A 447 -5.88 1.15 25.87
C VAL A 447 -6.52 2.27 25.06
N MET A 448 -7.15 1.94 23.92
CA MET A 448 -7.85 2.92 23.09
C MET A 448 -9.07 3.52 23.81
N LYS A 449 -9.80 2.72 24.58
CA LYS A 449 -10.90 3.19 25.42
C LYS A 449 -10.44 4.24 26.42
N GLN A 450 -9.37 3.94 27.17
CA GLN A 450 -8.78 4.90 28.11
C GLN A 450 -8.33 6.19 27.39
N THR A 451 -7.72 6.04 26.21
CA THR A 451 -7.27 7.18 25.39
C THR A 451 -8.46 8.06 24.97
N ILE A 452 -9.55 7.44 24.53
CA ILE A 452 -10.80 8.14 24.15
C ILE A 452 -11.38 8.87 25.35
N GLU A 453 -11.50 8.23 26.51
CA GLU A 453 -12.05 8.84 27.72
C GLU A 453 -11.20 10.02 28.21
N GLN A 454 -9.88 9.90 28.11
CA GLN A 454 -8.95 10.98 28.46
C GLN A 454 -9.04 12.16 27.49
N LEU A 455 -9.07 11.89 26.18
CA LEU A 455 -9.01 12.92 25.14
C LEU A 455 -10.38 13.57 24.91
N LEU A 456 -11.43 12.76 24.89
CA LEU A 456 -12.77 13.16 24.50
C LEU A 456 -13.73 13.34 25.69
N GLY A 457 -13.33 12.88 26.87
CA GLY A 457 -14.08 12.98 28.13
C GLY A 457 -14.70 11.65 28.56
N PRO A 458 -15.04 11.51 29.86
CA PRO A 458 -15.47 10.23 30.45
C PRO A 458 -16.76 9.68 29.84
N THR A 459 -17.57 10.56 29.25
CA THR A 459 -18.84 10.20 28.62
C THR A 459 -18.69 9.86 27.14
N ALA A 460 -17.49 9.95 26.54
CA ALA A 460 -17.30 9.86 25.09
C ALA A 460 -17.78 8.56 24.44
N LEU A 461 -17.96 7.49 25.23
CA LEU A 461 -18.40 6.18 24.75
C LEU A 461 -19.82 5.80 25.18
N GLU A 462 -20.51 6.64 25.95
CA GLU A 462 -21.90 6.36 26.31
C GLU A 462 -22.79 6.48 25.06
N ASP A 463 -23.94 5.81 25.09
CA ASP A 463 -24.99 6.06 24.11
C ASP A 463 -25.46 7.49 24.22
N SER A 464 -25.56 8.17 23.07
CA SER A 464 -26.28 9.44 23.00
C SER A 464 -27.64 9.17 23.62
N GLY A 465 -27.97 9.87 24.71
CA GLY A 465 -29.30 9.79 25.30
C GLY A 465 -30.34 10.06 24.22
N PRO A 466 -31.61 9.64 24.40
CA PRO A 466 -32.62 9.78 23.36
C PRO A 466 -32.74 11.25 22.95
N SER A 467 -32.09 11.62 21.84
CA SER A 467 -32.47 12.79 21.07
C SER A 467 -33.91 12.52 20.66
N GLU A 468 -34.79 13.46 20.94
CA GLU A 468 -36.23 13.42 20.72
C GLU A 468 -36.53 13.42 19.21
N VAL A 469 -36.13 12.37 18.51
CA VAL A 469 -36.47 12.09 17.13
C VAL A 469 -36.89 10.62 17.10
N ALA A 470 -38.20 10.43 17.16
CA ALA A 470 -38.85 9.13 17.21
C ALA A 470 -38.42 8.22 16.05
N ALA A 471 -37.90 7.04 16.39
CA ALA A 471 -37.87 5.89 15.51
C ALA A 471 -38.34 4.65 16.30
N PRO A 472 -39.05 3.71 15.64
CA PRO A 472 -39.94 2.77 16.33
C PRO A 472 -39.17 1.63 16.99
N SER A 473 -39.77 1.18 18.09
CA SER A 473 -39.32 0.12 18.99
C SER A 473 -39.13 -1.24 18.33
N GLY A 474 -38.09 -1.95 18.76
CA GLY A 474 -38.16 -3.40 18.93
C GLY A 474 -36.92 -4.16 18.47
N ALA A 475 -36.04 -4.49 19.41
CA ALA A 475 -35.43 -5.82 19.51
C ALA A 475 -34.54 -5.90 20.78
N GLU A 476 -34.80 -6.94 21.57
CA GLU A 476 -34.22 -7.23 22.87
C GLU A 476 -32.74 -7.66 22.80
N SER A 477 -31.98 -7.35 23.85
CA SER A 477 -30.62 -7.86 24.10
C SER A 477 -30.66 -9.20 24.82
N PRO A 478 -29.72 -10.14 24.57
CA PRO A 478 -29.41 -11.19 25.52
C PRO A 478 -28.15 -10.88 26.31
N GLU A 479 -28.31 -10.88 27.64
CA GLU A 479 -27.26 -10.89 28.65
C GLU A 479 -26.48 -12.21 28.64
N GLY A 480 -25.19 -12.14 29.01
CA GLY A 480 -24.50 -13.23 29.68
C GLY A 480 -23.13 -13.58 29.11
N VAL A 481 -22.06 -12.99 29.66
CA VAL A 481 -20.74 -13.64 29.68
C VAL A 481 -20.05 -13.41 31.02
N ALA A 482 -19.56 -14.52 31.57
CA ALA A 482 -18.93 -14.69 32.87
C ALA A 482 -17.54 -14.04 32.99
N ALA A 483 -17.13 -13.83 34.25
CA ALA A 483 -15.85 -13.27 34.66
C ALA A 483 -14.68 -14.28 34.65
N LEU A 484 -13.45 -13.73 34.62
CA LEU A 484 -12.13 -14.15 35.17
C LEU A 484 -10.98 -14.09 34.12
N PRO A 485 -9.68 -13.95 34.50
CA PRO A 485 -9.07 -13.39 35.71
C PRO A 485 -8.01 -12.28 35.40
N GLU A 486 -7.50 -11.64 36.46
CA GLU A 486 -6.41 -10.66 36.44
C GLU A 486 -5.08 -11.26 35.94
N ALA A 487 -4.36 -10.52 35.10
CA ALA A 487 -2.97 -10.79 34.73
C ALA A 487 -2.13 -9.51 34.87
N ASN A 488 -1.05 -9.66 35.63
CA ASN A 488 -0.12 -8.64 36.07
C ASN A 488 0.73 -8.06 34.92
N GLY A 489 0.97 -6.75 35.01
CA GLY A 489 2.28 -6.13 34.89
C GLY A 489 2.98 -6.19 33.52
N GLU A 490 2.81 -5.14 32.72
CA GLU A 490 3.89 -4.27 32.24
C GLU A 490 3.26 -3.04 31.56
N GLU A 491 3.69 -1.85 31.97
CA GLU A 491 3.16 -0.56 31.51
C GLU A 491 3.60 -0.30 30.06
N PHE A 492 2.78 -0.74 29.11
CA PHE A 492 3.02 -0.59 27.68
C PHE A 492 2.65 0.82 27.20
N LYS A 493 3.66 1.68 27.00
CA LYS A 493 3.46 3.01 26.41
C LYS A 493 3.38 2.87 24.89
N LEU A 494 2.19 3.17 24.35
CA LEU A 494 1.95 3.34 22.92
C LEU A 494 3.06 4.19 22.30
N GLY A 495 3.83 3.57 21.41
CA GLY A 495 4.87 4.23 20.62
C GLY A 495 4.27 5.43 19.92
N GLN A 496 4.65 6.62 20.38
CA GLN A 496 4.33 7.87 19.74
C GLN A 496 5.03 7.89 18.38
N GLY A 497 4.28 7.59 17.33
CA GLY A 497 4.66 7.80 15.93
C GLY A 497 3.68 8.71 15.21
N SER A 498 2.95 9.56 15.94
CA SER A 498 1.96 10.46 15.36
C SER A 498 1.93 11.77 16.14
N SER A 499 2.65 12.78 15.65
CA SER A 499 2.52 14.18 16.09
C SER A 499 1.17 14.81 15.69
N LEU A 500 0.15 14.01 15.39
CA LEU A 500 -1.20 14.46 15.03
C LEU A 500 -1.97 15.08 16.20
N LEU A 501 -1.53 14.83 17.44
CA LEU A 501 -2.12 15.42 18.63
C LEU A 501 -1.11 16.37 19.25
N GLY A 502 -1.13 17.63 18.79
CA GLY A 502 -0.54 18.75 19.51
C GLY A 502 -1.16 18.84 20.90
N GLY A 503 -0.47 18.23 21.87
CA GLY A 503 -0.84 18.27 23.28
C GLY A 503 -0.27 19.51 23.93
N ASP A 504 -1.02 20.60 23.91
CA ASP A 504 -0.90 21.65 24.92
C ASP A 504 -1.49 21.11 26.23
N THR A 505 -0.66 20.49 27.07
CA THR A 505 -0.93 20.48 28.50
C THR A 505 -0.46 21.81 29.06
N GLY A 506 -1.33 22.81 28.97
CA GLY A 506 -1.19 24.08 29.67
C GLY A 506 -1.06 23.85 31.18
N GLY A 507 0.17 23.71 31.64
CA GLY A 507 0.55 23.77 33.05
C GLY A 507 0.79 25.21 33.47
N GLY A 508 -0.29 25.99 33.56
CA GLY A 508 -0.27 27.30 34.18
C GLY A 508 0.00 27.19 35.69
N LEU A 509 1.08 27.82 36.12
CA LEU A 509 1.29 28.53 37.39
C LEU A 509 0.47 28.06 38.63
N ARG A 510 1.16 27.48 39.62
CA ARG A 510 0.84 27.68 41.04
C ARG A 510 2.03 28.31 41.75
N LEU A 511 1.92 29.61 42.00
CA LEU A 511 2.63 30.30 43.06
C LEU A 511 1.97 29.99 44.41
N GLN A 512 2.80 30.04 45.46
CA GLN A 512 2.49 30.08 46.91
C GLN A 512 2.42 28.69 47.60
N GLY A 513 3.22 28.37 48.61
CA GLY A 513 4.25 29.13 49.31
C GLY A 513 4.85 28.31 50.47
N GLY A 514 6.03 28.74 50.94
CA GLY A 514 6.47 28.60 52.33
C GLY A 514 6.95 27.23 52.82
N GLY A 515 8.27 27.08 53.01
CA GLY A 515 8.83 25.99 53.80
C GLY A 515 10.35 25.99 53.81
N SER A 516 10.93 26.76 54.74
CA SER A 516 12.36 26.82 55.06
C SER A 516 12.96 25.44 55.40
N GLY A 517 14.18 25.16 54.94
CA GLY A 517 14.96 24.02 55.42
C GLY A 517 16.36 23.96 54.82
N SER A 518 17.34 24.48 55.54
CA SER A 518 18.78 24.36 55.29
C SER A 518 19.28 22.91 55.35
N GLY A 519 20.38 22.59 54.66
CA GLY A 519 21.25 21.50 55.10
C GLY A 519 22.10 20.85 54.02
N ALA A 520 23.41 20.98 54.16
CA ALA A 520 24.45 20.40 53.33
C ALA A 520 24.70 18.89 53.54
N THR A 521 25.50 18.31 52.63
CA THR A 521 26.48 17.20 52.76
C THR A 521 26.13 15.76 52.33
N GLY A 522 27.10 15.17 51.59
CA GLY A 522 27.41 13.72 51.43
C GLY A 522 26.67 13.00 50.30
N GLY A 523 27.26 12.23 49.38
CA GLY A 523 28.58 11.62 49.29
C GLY A 523 28.44 10.15 48.83
N LEU A 524 29.10 9.81 47.70
CA LEU A 524 29.54 8.48 47.23
C LEU A 524 28.53 7.48 46.63
N GLY A 525 28.96 6.87 45.51
CA GLY A 525 28.40 5.64 44.96
C GLY A 525 28.64 5.45 43.46
N ASP A 526 29.89 5.12 43.09
CA ASP A 526 30.28 4.62 41.76
C ASP A 526 29.46 3.39 41.34
N ASP A 527 29.07 3.29 40.06
CA ASP A 527 29.44 2.17 39.18
C ASP A 527 28.78 2.27 37.79
N PHE A 528 29.50 1.72 36.80
CA PHE A 528 29.17 1.55 35.37
C PHE A 528 29.52 2.67 34.39
N GLN A 529 30.84 2.80 34.15
CA GLN A 529 31.38 3.18 32.84
C GLN A 529 31.49 1.94 31.93
N LEU A 530 30.90 1.99 30.74
CA LEU A 530 31.22 1.08 29.63
C LEU A 530 32.24 1.77 28.71
N LYS A 531 33.43 1.17 28.66
CA LYS A 531 34.54 1.52 27.78
C LYS A 531 34.18 1.23 26.32
N LEU A 532 34.37 2.23 25.46
CA LEU A 532 34.60 2.11 24.03
C LEU A 532 36.11 2.13 23.80
N GLU A 533 36.65 1.15 23.08
CA GLU A 533 37.80 1.27 22.15
C GLU A 533 37.90 0.00 21.31
N PRO A 534 38.47 0.04 20.08
CA PRO A 534 38.42 1.08 19.05
C PRO A 534 37.58 0.66 17.82
#